data_AF-A0A9N9I4S8-F1
#
_entry.id   AF-A0A9N9I4S8-F1
#
_cell.length_a   1.000
_cell.length_b   1.000
_cell.length_c   1.000
_cell.angle_alpha   90.00
_cell.angle_beta   90.00
_cell.angle_gamma   90.00
#
_symmetry.space_group_name_H-M   'P 1'
#
loop_
_entity.id
_entity.type
_entity.pdbx_description
1 polymer ?
#
loop_
_entity_poly.entity_id
_entity_poly.type
_entity_poly.pdbx_seq_one_letter_code
_entity_poly.pdbx_strand_id
1 'polypeptide(L)'
;MKYLMVILFTLAALSSMVFTMPAPELLRRDRQSITVTSPGAGPWKKGSLQAVSWWSTDIPSDSKVIIEITDKSGTSVFKDSKSVGTGTIGFTVGSGWDSSSVYKAKVYLESDSSVLGTSGDFTIAD
;
A
#
# COMPACT_ATOMS: atom_id res chain seq x y z
N MET A 1 18.03 37.33 -55.54
CA MET A 1 17.19 37.48 -54.33
C MET A 1 15.77 36.91 -54.57
N LYS A 2 15.62 35.58 -54.69
CA LYS A 2 14.26 34.97 -54.73
C LYS A 2 14.18 33.49 -54.31
N TYR A 3 15.30 32.82 -54.04
CA TYR A 3 15.31 31.40 -53.64
C TYR A 3 16.07 31.10 -52.34
N LEU A 4 16.62 32.13 -51.68
CA LEU A 4 17.42 31.95 -50.45
C LEU A 4 16.59 32.07 -49.15
N MET A 5 15.29 32.38 -49.23
CA MET A 5 14.47 32.62 -48.04
C MET A 5 13.45 31.50 -47.73
N VAL A 6 13.44 30.42 -48.52
CA VAL A 6 12.48 29.29 -48.35
C VAL A 6 13.15 28.04 -47.75
N ILE A 7 14.49 27.99 -47.69
CA ILE A 7 15.23 26.83 -47.13
C ILE A 7 15.70 27.09 -45.68
N LEU A 8 15.15 28.11 -45.01
CA LEU A 8 15.50 28.43 -43.61
C LEU A 8 14.33 28.24 -42.62
N PHE A 9 13.31 27.47 -43.00
CA PHE A 9 12.10 27.29 -42.17
C PHE A 9 11.65 25.82 -41.95
N THR A 10 12.47 24.83 -42.30
CA THR A 10 12.11 23.41 -42.12
C THR A 10 13.13 22.60 -41.31
N LEU A 11 13.85 23.23 -40.38
CA LEU A 11 14.77 22.50 -39.49
C LEU A 11 14.81 23.10 -38.07
N ALA A 12 13.65 23.30 -37.46
CA ALA A 12 13.57 23.68 -36.04
C ALA A 12 12.23 23.25 -35.43
N ALA A 13 11.95 21.95 -35.45
CA ALA A 13 10.87 21.37 -34.66
C ALA A 13 11.18 19.92 -34.25
N LEU A 14 12.36 19.70 -33.69
CA LEU A 14 12.62 18.54 -32.82
C LEU A 14 13.32 19.03 -31.54
N SER A 15 12.73 20.04 -30.91
CA SER A 15 13.12 20.47 -29.57
C SER A 15 11.91 20.24 -28.66
N SER A 16 12.14 19.46 -27.60
CA SER A 16 11.21 19.13 -26.50
C SER A 16 10.25 17.95 -26.62
N MET A 17 10.62 16.85 -27.30
CA MET A 17 10.14 15.54 -26.84
C MET A 17 11.14 14.97 -25.83
N VAL A 18 10.99 15.37 -24.57
CA VAL A 18 11.51 14.57 -23.47
C VAL A 18 10.66 13.30 -23.48
N PHE A 19 11.15 12.23 -24.10
CA PHE A 19 10.66 10.91 -23.76
C PHE A 19 11.09 10.69 -22.31
N THR A 20 10.19 10.98 -21.37
CA THR A 20 10.30 10.40 -20.04
C THR A 20 10.07 8.91 -20.25
N MET A 21 11.12 8.16 -20.57
CA MET A 21 11.06 6.72 -20.43
C MET A 21 10.81 6.47 -18.94
N PRO A 22 9.64 5.93 -18.54
CA PRO A 22 9.52 5.45 -17.19
C PRO A 22 10.66 4.45 -16.98
N ALA A 23 11.40 4.60 -15.89
CA ALA A 23 12.38 3.59 -15.50
C ALA A 23 11.74 2.20 -15.59
N PRO A 24 12.46 1.15 -16.02
CA PRO A 24 11.89 -0.19 -16.17
C PRO A 24 11.12 -0.55 -14.90
N GLU A 25 9.79 -0.70 -15.00
CA GLU A 25 8.92 -0.92 -13.82
C GLU A 25 9.37 -2.11 -12.98
N LEU A 26 10.07 -3.07 -13.62
CA LEU A 26 10.67 -4.23 -12.99
C LEU A 26 11.73 -3.87 -11.93
N LEU A 27 12.52 -2.81 -12.11
CA LEU A 27 13.50 -2.35 -11.10
C LEU A 27 12.84 -1.55 -9.96
N ARG A 28 11.61 -1.06 -10.17
CA ARG A 28 10.87 -0.30 -9.15
C ARG A 28 10.19 -1.20 -8.13
N ARG A 29 9.77 -2.41 -8.52
CA ARG A 29 9.09 -3.37 -7.63
C ARG A 29 9.95 -3.72 -6.40
N ASP A 30 11.26 -3.88 -6.56
CA ASP A 30 12.18 -4.19 -5.46
C ASP A 30 12.32 -3.06 -4.42
N ARG A 31 11.78 -1.86 -4.70
CA ARG A 31 11.73 -0.74 -3.75
C ARG A 31 10.37 -0.53 -3.10
N GLN A 32 9.32 -1.11 -3.67
CA GLN A 32 7.97 -0.95 -3.14
C GLN A 32 7.89 -1.62 -1.77
N SER A 33 7.45 -0.86 -0.78
CA SER A 33 7.32 -1.38 0.57
C SER A 33 6.11 -0.80 1.29
N ILE A 34 5.54 -1.60 2.18
CA ILE A 34 4.49 -1.20 3.09
C ILE A 34 4.97 -1.53 4.50
N THR A 35 4.94 -0.55 5.40
CA THR A 35 5.29 -0.75 6.81
C THR A 35 4.05 -0.55 7.66
N VAL A 36 3.75 -1.53 8.52
CA VAL A 36 2.60 -1.52 9.42
C VAL A 36 3.09 -1.31 10.85
N THR A 37 2.53 -0.33 11.55
CA THR A 37 2.98 0.07 12.90
C THR A 37 1.96 -0.21 14.01
N SER A 38 0.71 -0.46 13.64
CA SER A 38 -0.33 -0.88 14.59
C SER A 38 -1.19 -1.98 13.95
N PRO A 39 -1.83 -2.86 14.74
CA PRO A 39 -2.04 -2.76 16.19
C PRO A 39 -0.79 -3.06 17.03
N GLY A 40 -0.78 -2.56 18.27
CA GLY A 40 0.17 -3.00 19.28
C GLY A 40 -0.21 -4.38 19.86
N ALA A 41 0.63 -4.94 20.74
CA ALA A 41 0.53 -6.33 21.18
C ALA A 41 -0.74 -6.72 21.97
N GLY A 42 -1.49 -5.75 22.53
CA GLY A 42 -2.65 -6.04 23.38
C GLY A 42 -2.26 -6.52 24.79
N PRO A 43 -3.13 -7.29 25.48
CA PRO A 43 -4.36 -7.88 24.95
C PRO A 43 -5.48 -6.85 24.79
N TRP A 44 -6.16 -6.87 23.65
CA TRP A 44 -7.25 -5.94 23.37
C TRP A 44 -8.59 -6.51 23.81
N LYS A 45 -9.42 -5.69 24.45
CA LYS A 45 -10.74 -6.12 24.92
C LYS A 45 -11.70 -6.34 23.75
N LYS A 46 -12.52 -7.39 23.79
CA LYS A 46 -13.67 -7.56 22.88
C LYS A 46 -14.57 -6.32 22.86
N GLY A 47 -15.00 -5.93 21.67
CA GLY A 47 -15.80 -4.71 21.44
C GLY A 47 -15.02 -3.39 21.54
N SER A 48 -13.72 -3.42 21.86
CA SER A 48 -12.91 -2.20 21.82
C SER A 48 -12.58 -1.80 20.39
N LEU A 49 -12.52 -0.48 20.15
CA LEU A 49 -12.06 0.08 18.89
C LEU A 49 -10.52 0.12 18.90
N GLN A 50 -9.92 -0.50 17.91
CA GLN A 50 -8.48 -0.53 17.67
C GLN A 50 -8.19 0.01 16.27
N ALA A 51 -6.92 0.15 15.92
CA ALA A 51 -6.53 0.70 14.63
C ALA A 51 -5.38 -0.06 13.98
N VAL A 52 -5.44 -0.21 12.65
CA VAL A 52 -4.32 -0.60 11.81
C VAL A 52 -3.78 0.66 11.15
N SER A 53 -2.48 0.91 11.31
CA SER A 53 -1.79 2.10 10.77
C SER A 53 -0.56 1.68 9.99
N TRP A 54 -0.34 2.34 8.86
CA TRP A 54 0.74 2.01 7.94
C TRP A 54 1.21 3.23 7.14
N TRP A 55 2.34 3.05 6.46
CA TRP A 55 2.74 3.89 5.33
C TRP A 55 3.30 3.02 4.20
N SER A 56 3.25 3.58 3.00
CA SER A 56 3.76 2.96 1.77
C SER A 56 4.87 3.80 1.16
N THR A 57 5.86 3.14 0.57
CA THR A 57 7.00 3.78 -0.09
C THR A 57 7.09 3.29 -1.53
N ASP A 58 7.35 4.21 -2.46
CA ASP A 58 7.57 3.94 -3.89
C ASP A 58 6.41 3.27 -4.65
N ILE A 59 5.18 3.32 -4.12
CA ILE A 59 3.96 2.82 -4.78
C ILE A 59 3.21 3.97 -5.48
N PRO A 60 2.70 3.79 -6.72
CA PRO A 60 1.90 4.80 -7.43
C PRO A 60 0.65 5.24 -6.65
N SER A 61 0.40 6.55 -6.55
CA SER A 61 -0.64 7.14 -5.68
C SER A 61 -2.09 6.79 -6.05
N ASP A 62 -2.32 6.32 -7.27
CA ASP A 62 -3.59 5.81 -7.79
C ASP A 62 -3.86 4.35 -7.39
N SER A 63 -2.88 3.68 -6.77
CA SER A 63 -3.01 2.31 -6.28
C SER A 63 -3.84 2.23 -5.00
N LYS A 64 -4.33 1.01 -4.71
CA LYS A 64 -5.04 0.68 -3.47
C LYS A 64 -4.30 -0.38 -2.68
N VAL A 65 -4.45 -0.31 -1.36
CA VAL A 65 -4.00 -1.35 -0.43
C VAL A 65 -5.20 -2.04 0.21
N ILE A 66 -5.04 -3.33 0.48
CA ILE A 66 -5.98 -4.15 1.22
C ILE A 66 -5.43 -4.30 2.64
N ILE A 67 -6.30 -4.09 3.62
CA ILE A 67 -6.02 -4.25 5.04
C ILE A 67 -6.76 -5.50 5.49
N GLU A 68 -6.05 -6.44 6.11
CA GLU A 68 -6.61 -7.72 6.51
C GLU A 68 -6.07 -8.13 7.87
N ILE A 69 -6.94 -8.59 8.78
CA ILE A 69 -6.54 -9.17 10.06
C ILE A 69 -6.79 -10.66 9.98
N THR A 70 -5.75 -11.45 10.25
CA THR A 70 -5.83 -12.90 10.27
C THR A 70 -5.48 -13.47 11.64
N ASP A 71 -6.16 -14.53 12.02
CA ASP A 71 -5.77 -15.34 13.18
C ASP A 71 -4.54 -16.23 12.88
N LYS A 72 -4.09 -17.02 13.87
CA LYS A 72 -2.98 -17.95 13.74
C LYS A 72 -3.21 -19.04 12.68
N SER A 73 -4.47 -19.38 12.38
CA SER A 73 -4.82 -20.35 11.33
C SER A 73 -4.79 -19.74 9.92
N GLY A 74 -4.67 -18.41 9.82
CA GLY A 74 -4.73 -17.66 8.57
C GLY A 74 -6.16 -17.26 8.18
N THR A 75 -7.15 -17.51 9.02
CA THR A 75 -8.54 -17.10 8.78
C THR A 75 -8.65 -15.58 8.89
N SER A 76 -9.24 -14.97 7.86
CA SER A 76 -9.52 -13.53 7.82
C SER A 76 -10.71 -13.20 8.73
N VAL A 77 -10.49 -12.32 9.71
CA VAL A 77 -11.51 -11.87 10.67
C VAL A 77 -11.92 -10.42 10.48
N PHE A 78 -11.16 -9.67 9.67
CA PHE A 78 -11.46 -8.32 9.24
C PHE A 78 -10.78 -8.05 7.91
N LYS A 79 -11.47 -7.37 6.99
CA LYS A 79 -10.92 -6.99 5.69
C LYS A 79 -11.51 -5.67 5.21
N ASP A 80 -10.66 -4.79 4.71
CA ASP A 80 -11.03 -3.51 4.12
C ASP A 80 -9.99 -3.04 3.09
N SER A 81 -10.22 -1.90 2.44
CA SER A 81 -9.32 -1.31 1.44
C SER A 81 -9.19 0.20 1.60
N LYS A 82 -8.05 0.76 1.17
CA LYS A 82 -7.82 2.20 1.15
C LYS A 82 -6.89 2.59 0.00
N SER A 83 -6.90 3.87 -0.38
CA SER A 83 -5.85 4.43 -1.24
C SER A 83 -4.47 4.25 -0.60
N VAL A 84 -3.45 4.05 -1.43
CA VAL A 84 -2.07 3.88 -0.98
C VAL A 84 -1.51 5.16 -0.33
N GLY A 85 -0.46 5.02 0.47
CA GLY A 85 0.21 6.11 1.17
C GLY A 85 0.20 5.89 2.67
N THR A 86 0.13 6.98 3.45
CA THR A 86 -0.03 6.89 4.91
C THR A 86 -1.49 6.73 5.25
N GLY A 87 -1.82 5.72 6.04
CA GLY A 87 -3.20 5.39 6.36
C GLY A 87 -3.37 4.85 7.77
N THR A 88 -4.56 5.11 8.29
CA THR A 88 -5.11 4.46 9.48
C THR A 88 -6.52 4.01 9.16
N ILE A 89 -6.91 2.84 9.66
CA ILE A 89 -8.28 2.36 9.68
C ILE A 89 -8.64 1.78 11.04
N GLY A 90 -9.83 2.11 11.52
CA GLY A 90 -10.37 1.58 12.76
C GLY A 90 -11.02 0.22 12.54
N PHE A 91 -10.86 -0.69 13.49
CA PHE A 91 -11.61 -1.95 13.53
C PHE A 91 -12.07 -2.22 14.96
N THR A 92 -13.26 -2.79 15.10
CA THR A 92 -13.78 -3.24 16.39
C THR A 92 -13.37 -4.69 16.59
N VAL A 93 -12.76 -5.01 17.73
CA VAL A 93 -12.46 -6.40 18.11
C VAL A 93 -13.78 -7.18 18.20
N GLY A 94 -13.96 -8.17 17.34
CA GLY A 94 -15.20 -8.94 17.27
C GLY A 94 -15.46 -9.74 18.54
N SER A 95 -16.72 -9.84 18.95
CA SER A 95 -17.12 -10.64 20.13
C SER A 95 -16.80 -12.13 19.99
N GLY A 96 -16.77 -12.64 18.76
CA GLY A 96 -16.41 -14.02 18.42
C GLY A 96 -14.91 -14.26 18.20
N TRP A 97 -14.05 -13.26 18.41
CA TRP A 97 -12.60 -13.47 18.29
C TRP A 97 -12.12 -14.32 19.47
N ASP A 98 -11.32 -15.33 19.17
CA ASP A 98 -10.80 -16.30 20.13
C ASP A 98 -9.70 -15.66 20.99
N SER A 99 -9.94 -15.58 22.30
CA SER A 99 -8.97 -15.03 23.27
C SER A 99 -7.73 -15.89 23.45
N SER A 100 -7.76 -17.15 23.01
CA SER A 100 -6.60 -18.05 23.00
C SER A 100 -5.75 -17.96 21.73
N SER A 101 -6.23 -17.21 20.72
CA SER A 101 -5.54 -17.05 19.44
C SER A 101 -4.58 -15.85 19.43
N VAL A 102 -3.72 -15.84 18.41
CA VAL A 102 -2.80 -14.73 18.11
C VAL A 102 -3.16 -14.19 16.74
N TYR A 103 -3.23 -12.86 16.64
CA TYR A 103 -3.67 -12.16 15.45
C TYR A 103 -2.53 -11.32 14.87
N LYS A 104 -2.58 -11.08 13.56
CA LYS A 104 -1.70 -10.14 12.87
C LYS A 104 -2.51 -9.33 11.85
N ALA A 105 -2.21 -8.04 11.76
CA ALA A 105 -2.68 -7.21 10.67
C ALA A 105 -1.69 -7.27 9.51
N LYS A 106 -2.22 -7.36 8.30
CA LYS A 106 -1.50 -7.36 7.03
C LYS A 106 -2.04 -6.21 6.21
N VAL A 107 -1.15 -5.46 5.57
CA VAL A 107 -1.51 -4.46 4.57
C VAL A 107 -0.74 -4.81 3.31
N TYR A 108 -1.43 -5.08 2.21
CA TYR A 108 -0.82 -5.49 0.95
C TYR A 108 -1.38 -4.71 -0.23
N LEU A 109 -0.56 -4.53 -1.25
CA LEU A 109 -0.97 -3.87 -2.48
C LEU A 109 -2.00 -4.73 -3.22
N GLU A 110 -3.10 -4.12 -3.66
CA GLU A 110 -4.21 -4.85 -4.33
C GLU A 110 -3.76 -5.48 -5.66
N SER A 111 -2.90 -4.78 -6.41
CA SER A 111 -2.38 -5.26 -7.70
C SER A 111 -1.24 -6.27 -7.58
N ASP A 112 -0.59 -6.36 -6.41
CA ASP A 112 0.54 -7.25 -6.17
C ASP A 112 0.65 -7.58 -4.67
N SER A 113 0.08 -8.71 -4.24
CA SER A 113 0.07 -9.10 -2.83
C SER A 113 1.43 -9.47 -2.27
N SER A 114 2.48 -9.57 -3.10
CA SER A 114 3.86 -9.75 -2.63
C SER A 114 4.45 -8.48 -2.01
N VAL A 115 3.88 -7.31 -2.35
CA VAL A 115 4.19 -6.04 -1.68
C VAL A 115 3.28 -5.92 -0.47
N LEU A 116 3.76 -6.41 0.68
CA LEU A 116 3.02 -6.38 1.93
C LEU A 116 3.84 -5.89 3.12
N GLY A 117 3.13 -5.40 4.13
CA GLY A 117 3.63 -5.17 5.48
C GLY A 117 2.77 -5.92 6.50
N THR A 118 3.38 -6.30 7.61
CA THR A 118 2.72 -7.00 8.72
C THR A 118 2.93 -6.26 10.02
N SER A 119 1.90 -6.19 10.87
CA SER A 119 2.05 -5.73 12.24
C SER A 119 2.83 -6.74 13.09
N GLY A 120 3.18 -6.33 14.31
CA GLY A 120 3.47 -7.29 15.36
C GLY A 120 2.24 -8.14 15.73
N ASP A 121 2.50 -9.18 16.49
CA ASP A 121 1.48 -10.10 16.99
C ASP A 121 0.68 -9.43 18.09
N PHE A 122 -0.63 -9.63 18.08
CA PHE A 122 -1.49 -9.14 19.15
C PHE A 122 -2.50 -10.19 19.62
N THR A 123 -2.91 -10.07 20.88
CA THR A 123 -3.84 -10.98 21.53
C THR A 123 -5.12 -10.25 21.95
N ILE A 124 -6.16 -11.03 22.25
CA ILE A 124 -7.47 -10.55 22.66
C ILE A 124 -7.75 -10.98 24.10
N ALA A 125 -8.30 -10.08 24.91
CA ALA A 125 -8.85 -10.36 26.22
C ALA A 125 -10.38 -10.40 26.16
N ASP A 126 -10.97 -11.25 27.01
CA ASP A 126 -12.41 -11.32 27.24
C ASP A 126 -12.98 -10.05 27.90
#